data_AF-A0A258BS19-F1
#
_entry.id   AF-A0A258BS19-F1
#
_cell.length_a   1.000
_cell.length_b   1.000
_cell.length_c   1.000
_cell.angle_alpha   90.00
_cell.angle_beta   90.00
_cell.angle_gamma   90.00
#
_symmetry.space_group_name_H-M   'P 1'
#
loop_
_entity.id
_entity.type
_entity.pdbx_description
1 polymer ?
#
loop_
_entity_poly.entity_id
_entity_poly.type
_entity_poly.pdbx_seq_one_letter_code
_entity_poly.pdbx_strand_id
1 'polypeptide(L)'
;HVIAKVETKAAIRPENLEEIIRVSDGVMVARGDLAVEAGAEIVPVVQRRIIALCRKHGKLGIVATQMMGSMVDNPEPTRAEVSDVANAVIQGADTVMLSDETANGKYPLETVKAMRKTIMYTQEYSEVMAVDKGEARRKTDAAISYSAVRLAQDINAQAVIAETSSGATAVNIAAFRPNMPIISVTDRQETAQKLALSYATRSYVRPSGFESAGKLAEELKNEGYFGDEPTTLVLVSGHSPGKPGTTNNIQVRVI
;
A
#
# COMPACT_ATOMS: atom_id res chain seq x y z
N HIS A 1 -6.24 -13.44 -4.82
CA HIS A 1 -4.99 -13.40 -4.04
C HIS A 1 -5.05 -14.44 -2.95
N VAL A 2 -3.91 -15.03 -2.58
CA VAL A 2 -3.75 -15.83 -1.36
C VAL A 2 -2.94 -15.02 -0.36
N ILE A 3 -3.57 -14.66 0.77
CA ILE A 3 -2.92 -13.96 1.87
C ILE A 3 -2.65 -14.96 2.99
N ALA A 4 -1.39 -15.24 3.29
CA ALA A 4 -1.03 -16.14 4.38
C ALA A 4 -1.12 -15.42 5.73
N LYS A 5 -1.93 -15.95 6.65
CA LYS A 5 -2.01 -15.46 8.03
C LYS A 5 -0.86 -16.04 8.84
N VAL A 6 0.07 -15.19 9.29
CA VAL A 6 1.26 -15.58 10.05
C VAL A 6 0.96 -15.45 11.54
N GLU A 7 0.76 -16.59 12.19
CA GLU A 7 0.24 -16.66 13.56
C GLU A 7 0.85 -17.76 14.44
N THR A 8 1.84 -18.50 13.95
CA THR A 8 2.44 -19.63 14.68
C THR A 8 3.96 -19.53 14.76
N LYS A 9 4.57 -20.08 15.81
CA LYS A 9 6.02 -20.30 15.96
C LYS A 9 6.64 -20.93 14.72
N ALA A 10 5.97 -21.92 14.13
CA ALA A 10 6.47 -22.61 12.95
C ALA A 10 6.57 -21.66 11.75
N ALA A 11 5.56 -20.80 11.54
CA ALA A 11 5.54 -19.86 10.43
C ALA A 11 6.62 -18.77 10.55
N ILE A 12 6.98 -18.37 11.76
CA ILE A 12 7.97 -17.29 11.99
C ILE A 12 9.42 -17.79 12.01
N ARG A 13 9.64 -19.10 11.86
CA ARG A 13 11.00 -19.65 11.70
C ARG A 13 11.66 -19.05 10.46
N PRO A 14 12.95 -18.68 10.51
CA PRO A 14 13.63 -18.02 9.40
C PRO A 14 13.44 -18.67 8.03
N GLU A 15 13.58 -19.98 7.98
CA GLU A 15 13.48 -20.80 6.77
C GLU A 15 12.07 -20.82 6.19
N ASN A 16 11.04 -20.89 7.05
CA ASN A 16 9.65 -20.97 6.62
C ASN A 16 9.09 -19.60 6.23
N LEU A 17 9.44 -18.56 6.98
CA LEU A 17 8.81 -17.25 6.83
C LEU A 17 9.06 -16.67 5.43
N GLU A 18 10.31 -16.70 4.97
CA GLU A 18 10.65 -16.16 3.65
C GLU A 18 10.05 -17.02 2.53
N GLU A 19 9.98 -18.33 2.68
CA GLU A 19 9.32 -19.23 1.72
C GLU A 19 7.81 -18.92 1.61
N ILE A 20 7.11 -18.84 2.75
CA ILE A 20 5.68 -18.48 2.82
C ILE A 20 5.43 -17.16 2.08
N ILE A 21 6.24 -16.13 2.35
CA ILE A 21 6.12 -14.83 1.70
C ILE A 21 6.33 -14.94 0.19
N ARG A 22 7.34 -15.70 -0.26
CA ARG A 22 7.63 -15.84 -1.69
C ARG A 22 6.49 -16.52 -2.46
N VAL A 23 5.89 -17.57 -1.89
CA VAL A 23 4.83 -18.34 -2.56
C VAL A 23 3.42 -17.74 -2.41
N SER A 24 3.20 -16.86 -1.43
CA SER A 24 1.92 -16.15 -1.23
C SER A 24 1.82 -14.88 -2.06
N ASP A 25 0.63 -14.32 -2.23
CA ASP A 25 0.47 -12.96 -2.81
C ASP A 25 0.73 -11.86 -1.78
N GLY A 26 0.53 -12.19 -0.51
CA GLY A 26 0.75 -11.31 0.62
C GLY A 26 0.67 -12.08 1.93
N VAL A 27 0.93 -11.39 3.03
CA VAL A 27 0.82 -11.95 4.36
C VAL A 27 0.13 -10.98 5.30
N MET A 28 -0.54 -11.55 6.29
CA MET A 28 -1.15 -10.83 7.39
C MET A 28 -0.43 -11.21 8.69
N VAL A 29 0.08 -10.21 9.40
CA VAL A 29 0.63 -10.37 10.74
C VAL A 29 -0.55 -10.42 11.72
N ALA A 30 -0.94 -11.62 12.15
CA ALA A 30 -2.04 -11.81 13.10
C ALA A 30 -1.50 -11.77 14.53
N ARG A 31 -1.41 -10.55 15.07
CA ARG A 31 -0.69 -10.24 16.31
C ARG A 31 -1.30 -10.89 17.55
N GLY A 32 -2.63 -10.96 17.64
CA GLY A 32 -3.34 -11.62 18.74
C GLY A 32 -2.98 -13.11 18.84
N ASP A 33 -3.22 -13.85 17.77
CA ASP A 33 -2.91 -15.29 17.69
C ASP A 33 -1.39 -15.55 17.88
N LEU A 34 -0.54 -14.73 17.25
CA LEU A 34 0.91 -14.85 17.37
C LEU A 34 1.42 -14.55 18.79
N ALA A 35 0.82 -13.60 19.50
CA ALA A 35 1.19 -13.30 20.88
C ALA A 35 0.87 -14.47 21.82
N VAL A 36 -0.27 -15.14 21.61
CA VAL A 36 -0.66 -16.33 22.37
C VAL A 36 0.29 -17.48 22.08
N GLU A 37 0.63 -17.70 20.81
CA GLU A 37 1.48 -18.82 20.44
C GLU A 37 2.95 -18.55 20.83
N ALA A 38 3.52 -17.43 20.41
CA ALA A 38 4.96 -17.16 20.46
C ALA A 38 5.40 -16.24 21.61
N GLY A 39 4.49 -15.53 22.25
CA GLY A 39 4.81 -14.51 23.26
C GLY A 39 4.64 -13.08 22.72
N ALA A 40 4.06 -12.20 23.55
CA ALA A 40 3.73 -10.83 23.15
C ALA A 40 4.97 -9.99 22.84
N GLU A 41 6.09 -10.24 23.54
CA GLU A 41 7.38 -9.58 23.34
C GLU A 41 8.02 -9.91 21.99
N ILE A 42 7.66 -11.04 21.38
CA ILE A 42 8.18 -11.48 20.08
C ILE A 42 7.49 -10.73 18.93
N VAL A 43 6.20 -10.40 19.10
CA VAL A 43 5.35 -9.87 18.03
C VAL A 43 5.92 -8.59 17.38
N PRO A 44 6.36 -7.56 18.13
CA PRO A 44 6.89 -6.34 17.49
C PRO A 44 8.13 -6.59 16.63
N VAL A 45 9.00 -7.52 17.06
CA VAL A 45 10.22 -7.88 16.33
C VAL A 45 9.88 -8.65 15.05
N VAL A 46 8.97 -9.61 15.17
CA VAL A 46 8.54 -10.43 14.04
C VAL A 46 7.74 -9.62 13.02
N GLN A 47 6.81 -8.75 13.46
CA GLN A 47 6.07 -7.84 12.57
C GLN A 47 7.02 -7.04 11.68
N ARG A 48 8.03 -6.39 12.29
CA ARG A 48 9.03 -5.61 11.54
C ARG A 48 9.73 -6.46 10.48
N ARG A 49 10.12 -7.69 10.84
CA ARG A 49 10.77 -8.62 9.91
C ARG A 49 9.84 -9.02 8.77
N ILE A 50 8.58 -9.35 9.07
CA ILE A 50 7.58 -9.73 8.07
C ILE A 50 7.37 -8.60 7.07
N ILE A 51 7.10 -7.39 7.54
CA ILE A 51 6.87 -6.23 6.67
C ILE A 51 8.11 -5.92 5.81
N ALA A 52 9.31 -6.02 6.38
CA ALA A 52 10.55 -5.84 5.61
C ALA A 52 10.69 -6.89 4.49
N LEU A 53 10.41 -8.17 4.77
CA LEU A 53 10.45 -9.25 3.77
C LEU A 53 9.36 -9.09 2.70
N CYS A 54 8.15 -8.68 3.07
CA CYS A 54 7.08 -8.35 2.12
C CYS A 54 7.54 -7.28 1.13
N ARG A 55 8.13 -6.19 1.64
CA ARG A 55 8.64 -5.09 0.81
C ARG A 55 9.84 -5.50 -0.04
N LYS A 56 10.70 -6.39 0.45
CA LYS A 56 11.81 -6.98 -0.31
C LYS A 56 11.30 -7.78 -1.51
N HIS A 57 10.25 -8.57 -1.31
CA HIS A 57 9.69 -9.47 -2.33
C HIS A 57 8.51 -8.90 -3.12
N GLY A 58 8.13 -7.65 -2.89
CA GLY A 58 6.99 -7.00 -3.56
C GLY A 58 5.64 -7.64 -3.23
N LYS A 59 5.48 -8.15 -2.01
CA LYS A 59 4.28 -8.80 -1.49
C LYS A 59 3.52 -7.86 -0.57
N LEU A 60 2.20 -8.01 -0.50
CA LEU A 60 1.38 -7.23 0.44
C LEU A 60 1.73 -7.58 1.89
N GLY A 61 1.96 -6.58 2.73
CA GLY A 61 2.09 -6.73 4.17
C GLY A 61 0.93 -6.07 4.91
N ILE A 62 0.07 -6.88 5.53
CA ILE A 62 -1.07 -6.43 6.34
C ILE A 62 -0.72 -6.57 7.82
N VAL A 63 -0.90 -5.53 8.62
CA VAL A 63 -0.79 -5.59 10.08
C VAL A 63 -2.20 -5.64 10.68
N ALA A 64 -2.48 -6.67 11.48
CA ALA A 64 -3.83 -6.98 11.93
C ALA A 64 -3.92 -7.21 13.44
N THR A 65 -5.16 -7.13 13.95
CA THR A 65 -5.60 -7.34 15.35
C THR A 65 -5.06 -6.30 16.32
N GLN A 66 -5.91 -5.82 17.24
CA GLN A 66 -5.53 -4.87 18.31
C GLN A 66 -4.86 -3.59 17.80
N MET A 67 -5.24 -3.09 16.63
CA MET A 67 -4.70 -1.81 16.12
C MET A 67 -5.33 -0.63 16.87
N MET A 68 -6.62 -0.71 17.19
CA MET A 68 -7.39 0.29 17.94
C MET A 68 -8.33 -0.40 18.93
N GLY A 69 -7.89 -1.49 19.56
CA GLY A 69 -8.74 -2.41 20.31
C GLY A 69 -9.62 -1.77 21.40
N SER A 70 -9.15 -0.73 22.08
CA SER A 70 -9.94 0.00 23.08
C SER A 70 -11.16 0.68 22.48
N MET A 71 -11.15 0.97 21.17
CA MET A 71 -12.23 1.66 20.49
C MET A 71 -13.47 0.79 20.24
N VAL A 72 -13.41 -0.51 20.57
CA VAL A 72 -14.61 -1.34 20.70
C VAL A 72 -15.60 -0.72 21.70
N ASP A 73 -15.08 -0.21 22.82
CA ASP A 73 -15.86 0.32 23.94
C ASP A 73 -15.68 1.83 24.17
N ASN A 74 -14.72 2.47 23.51
CA ASN A 74 -14.38 3.88 23.73
C ASN A 74 -14.42 4.68 22.41
N PRO A 75 -14.84 5.96 22.43
CA PRO A 75 -14.90 6.78 21.22
C PRO A 75 -13.52 7.27 20.74
N GLU A 76 -12.47 7.13 21.56
CA GLU A 76 -11.10 7.57 21.27
C GLU A 76 -10.09 6.44 21.53
N PRO A 77 -9.02 6.34 20.73
CA PRO A 77 -7.96 5.39 20.97
C PRO A 77 -7.02 5.87 22.09
N THR A 78 -6.33 4.92 22.70
CA THR A 78 -5.23 5.22 23.61
C THR A 78 -4.00 5.77 22.87
N ARG A 79 -3.11 6.44 23.60
CA ARG A 79 -1.81 6.88 23.05
C ARG A 79 -0.95 5.70 22.55
N ALA A 80 -1.07 4.55 23.20
CA ALA A 80 -0.35 3.33 22.80
C ALA A 80 -0.82 2.82 21.43
N GLU A 81 -2.12 2.79 21.17
CA GLU A 81 -2.69 2.35 19.88
C GLU A 81 -2.36 3.32 18.74
N VAL A 82 -2.42 4.63 19.01
CA VAL A 82 -1.97 5.65 18.05
C VAL A 82 -0.49 5.42 17.68
N SER A 83 0.37 5.17 18.67
CA SER A 83 1.78 4.87 18.45
C SER A 83 1.98 3.56 17.67
N ASP A 84 1.18 2.54 17.95
CA ASP A 84 1.25 1.24 17.28
C ASP A 84 0.87 1.33 15.79
N VAL A 85 -0.22 2.03 15.47
CA VAL A 85 -0.64 2.30 14.09
C VAL A 85 0.42 3.13 13.35
N ALA A 86 0.96 4.18 13.99
CA ALA A 86 2.03 4.98 13.42
C ALA A 86 3.29 4.12 13.13
N ASN A 87 3.66 3.22 14.04
CA ASN A 87 4.79 2.31 13.83
C ASN A 87 4.58 1.35 12.66
N ALA A 88 3.37 0.82 12.46
CA ALA A 88 3.06 -0.01 11.29
C ALA A 88 3.21 0.77 9.97
N VAL A 89 2.80 2.04 9.96
CA VAL A 89 2.99 2.96 8.81
C VAL A 89 4.47 3.21 8.54
N ILE A 90 5.25 3.54 9.58
CA ILE A 90 6.70 3.81 9.46
C ILE A 90 7.45 2.55 8.98
N GLN A 91 7.05 1.36 9.42
CA GLN A 91 7.61 0.09 8.92
C GLN A 91 7.29 -0.14 7.43
N GLY A 92 6.25 0.53 6.92
CA GLY A 92 5.83 0.48 5.52
C GLY A 92 4.85 -0.63 5.23
N ALA A 93 3.95 -0.96 6.17
CA ALA A 93 2.81 -1.84 5.88
C ALA A 93 1.99 -1.30 4.70
N ASP A 94 1.44 -2.21 3.88
CA ASP A 94 0.53 -1.81 2.79
C ASP A 94 -0.87 -1.52 3.34
N THR A 95 -1.28 -2.22 4.40
CA THR A 95 -2.58 -2.08 5.03
C THR A 95 -2.49 -2.32 6.53
N VAL A 96 -3.28 -1.58 7.29
CA VAL A 96 -3.61 -1.88 8.70
C VAL A 96 -5.08 -2.32 8.77
N MET A 97 -5.37 -3.31 9.61
CA MET A 97 -6.68 -3.96 9.65
C MET A 97 -7.37 -3.74 10.99
N LEU A 98 -8.64 -3.35 10.94
CA LEU A 98 -9.57 -3.35 12.07
C LEU A 98 -10.33 -4.68 12.12
N SER A 99 -10.59 -5.16 13.33
CA SER A 99 -11.26 -6.44 13.60
C SER A 99 -12.59 -6.16 14.32
N ASP A 100 -12.66 -6.45 15.62
CA ASP A 100 -13.85 -6.23 16.44
C ASP A 100 -14.26 -4.75 16.49
N GLU A 101 -13.29 -3.84 16.37
CA GLU A 101 -13.53 -2.39 16.41
C GLU A 101 -14.61 -1.95 15.40
N THR A 102 -14.63 -2.58 14.22
CA THR A 102 -15.61 -2.30 13.17
C THR A 102 -16.68 -3.37 13.01
N ALA A 103 -16.39 -4.62 13.39
CA ALA A 103 -17.33 -5.71 13.23
C ALA A 103 -18.46 -5.68 14.29
N ASN A 104 -18.10 -5.39 15.55
CA ASN A 104 -19.04 -5.44 16.69
C ASN A 104 -18.87 -4.27 17.68
N GLY A 105 -17.94 -3.34 17.42
CA GLY A 105 -17.66 -2.20 18.29
C GLY A 105 -18.77 -1.15 18.32
N LYS A 106 -18.78 -0.35 19.40
CA LYS A 106 -19.75 0.75 19.60
C LYS A 106 -19.42 1.98 18.76
N TYR A 107 -18.18 2.11 18.30
CA TYR A 107 -17.66 3.30 17.60
C TYR A 107 -16.94 2.97 16.28
N PRO A 108 -17.56 2.23 15.35
CA PRO A 108 -16.90 1.75 14.14
C PRO A 108 -16.47 2.88 13.19
N LEU A 109 -17.27 3.94 13.07
CA LEU A 109 -16.97 5.09 12.21
C LEU A 109 -15.84 5.95 12.78
N GLU A 110 -15.86 6.19 14.09
CA GLU A 110 -14.84 6.92 14.83
C GLU A 110 -13.50 6.19 14.75
N THR A 111 -13.51 4.86 14.87
CA THR A 111 -12.31 4.03 14.74
C THR A 111 -11.65 4.21 13.39
N VAL A 112 -12.41 4.11 12.29
CA VAL A 112 -11.88 4.31 10.93
C VAL A 112 -11.34 5.74 10.77
N LYS A 113 -12.04 6.76 11.29
CA LYS A 113 -11.59 8.16 11.25
C LYS A 113 -10.29 8.36 12.03
N ALA A 114 -10.18 7.79 13.24
CA ALA A 114 -9.00 7.89 14.08
C ALA A 114 -7.80 7.20 13.42
N MET A 115 -7.98 5.98 12.91
CA MET A 115 -6.96 5.26 12.17
C MET A 115 -6.49 6.04 10.93
N ARG A 116 -7.42 6.56 10.12
CA ARG A 116 -7.09 7.43 8.98
C ARG A 116 -6.29 8.65 9.42
N LYS A 117 -6.72 9.35 10.47
CA LYS A 117 -6.05 10.56 10.97
C LYS A 117 -4.60 10.25 11.36
N THR A 118 -4.37 9.15 12.09
CA THR A 118 -3.02 8.71 12.46
C THR A 118 -2.17 8.40 11.22
N ILE A 119 -2.70 7.61 10.27
CA ILE A 119 -1.95 7.24 9.06
C ILE A 119 -1.54 8.48 8.26
N MET A 120 -2.46 9.39 7.99
CA MET A 120 -2.18 10.59 7.19
C MET A 120 -1.13 11.48 7.87
N TYR A 121 -1.27 11.71 9.19
CA TYR A 121 -0.30 12.51 9.94
C TYR A 121 1.08 11.85 9.95
N THR A 122 1.15 10.53 10.17
CA THR A 122 2.44 9.82 10.15
C THR A 122 3.08 9.87 8.76
N GLN A 123 2.32 9.72 7.68
CA GLN A 123 2.86 9.83 6.31
C GLN A 123 3.39 11.22 5.99
N GLU A 124 2.73 12.28 6.46
CA GLU A 124 3.17 13.66 6.24
C GLU A 124 4.48 13.99 6.98
N TYR A 125 4.63 13.51 8.21
CA TYR A 125 5.72 13.93 9.12
C TYR A 125 6.78 12.85 9.38
N SER A 126 6.71 11.68 8.74
CA SER A 126 7.66 10.59 8.92
C SER A 126 7.96 9.84 7.64
N GLU A 127 9.22 9.48 7.45
CA GLU A 127 9.64 8.64 6.34
C GLU A 127 9.39 7.16 6.64
N VAL A 128 8.97 6.43 5.62
CA VAL A 128 8.91 4.97 5.70
C VAL A 128 10.33 4.41 5.75
N MET A 129 10.58 3.47 6.68
CA MET A 129 11.88 2.83 6.87
C MET A 129 12.45 2.31 5.54
N ALA A 130 13.73 2.53 5.30
CA ALA A 130 14.42 1.90 4.19
C ALA A 130 14.45 0.37 4.38
N VAL A 131 14.32 -0.35 3.27
CA VAL A 131 14.51 -1.81 3.23
C VAL A 131 15.55 -2.12 2.17
N ASP A 132 16.30 -3.20 2.37
CA ASP A 132 17.22 -3.69 1.34
C ASP A 132 16.41 -4.10 0.10
N LYS A 133 16.66 -3.38 -0.98
CA LYS A 133 16.01 -3.57 -2.27
C LYS A 133 16.81 -4.65 -2.99
N GLY A 134 16.54 -5.91 -2.67
CA GLY A 134 17.18 -7.07 -3.31
C GLY A 134 17.03 -7.07 -4.85
N GLU A 135 17.69 -8.03 -5.51
CA GLU A 135 17.81 -8.11 -6.98
C GLU A 135 16.48 -8.09 -7.76
N ALA A 136 15.35 -8.43 -7.11
CA ALA A 136 14.01 -8.41 -7.69
C ALA A 136 13.60 -7.04 -8.29
N ARG A 137 14.20 -5.93 -7.84
CA ARG A 137 13.92 -4.58 -8.35
C ARG A 137 14.79 -4.15 -9.55
N ARG A 138 15.61 -5.05 -10.11
CA ARG A 138 16.47 -4.77 -11.29
C ARG A 138 15.78 -5.03 -12.63
N LYS A 139 14.50 -5.43 -12.64
CA LYS A 139 13.72 -5.55 -13.89
C LYS A 139 13.41 -4.16 -14.46
N THR A 140 13.30 -4.07 -15.79
CA THR A 140 13.08 -2.80 -16.51
C THR A 140 11.87 -2.03 -16.01
N ASP A 141 10.76 -2.71 -15.74
CA ASP A 141 9.53 -2.14 -15.19
C ASP A 141 9.74 -1.51 -13.80
N ALA A 142 10.47 -2.17 -12.91
CA ALA A 142 10.80 -1.65 -11.59
C ALA A 142 11.72 -0.42 -11.65
N ALA A 143 12.66 -0.38 -12.60
CA ALA A 143 13.52 0.77 -12.84
C ALA A 143 12.72 1.99 -13.34
N ILE A 144 11.78 1.78 -14.26
CA ILE A 144 10.87 2.83 -14.74
C ILE A 144 9.99 3.35 -13.60
N SER A 145 9.41 2.47 -12.78
CA SER A 145 8.64 2.88 -11.60
C SER A 145 9.48 3.68 -10.60
N TYR A 146 10.74 3.29 -10.38
CA TYR A 146 11.67 4.05 -9.54
C TYR A 146 11.90 5.46 -10.08
N SER A 147 12.24 5.59 -11.36
CA SER A 147 12.46 6.88 -12.02
C SER A 147 11.20 7.75 -11.98
N ALA A 148 10.02 7.16 -12.17
CA ALA A 148 8.75 7.90 -12.11
C ALA A 148 8.46 8.46 -10.71
N VAL A 149 8.66 7.65 -9.67
CA VAL A 149 8.50 8.10 -8.27
C VAL A 149 9.48 9.21 -7.95
N ARG A 150 10.75 9.06 -8.37
CA ARG A 150 11.77 10.08 -8.11
C ARG A 150 11.44 11.39 -8.83
N LEU A 151 11.07 11.31 -10.11
CA LEU A 151 10.63 12.46 -10.90
C LEU A 151 9.44 13.16 -10.24
N ALA A 152 8.41 12.40 -9.83
CA ALA A 152 7.23 12.93 -9.17
C ALA A 152 7.57 13.71 -7.89
N GLN A 153 8.51 13.19 -7.08
CA GLN A 153 9.01 13.88 -5.90
C GLN A 153 9.77 15.16 -6.25
N ASP A 154 10.70 15.09 -7.20
CA ASP A 154 11.56 16.22 -7.56
C ASP A 154 10.76 17.40 -8.17
N ILE A 155 9.63 17.12 -8.83
CA ILE A 155 8.75 18.16 -9.40
C ILE A 155 7.53 18.50 -8.52
N ASN A 156 7.44 17.93 -7.31
CA ASN A 156 6.29 18.07 -6.41
C ASN A 156 4.93 17.74 -7.08
N ALA A 157 4.88 16.66 -7.87
CA ALA A 157 3.65 16.21 -8.49
C ALA A 157 2.60 15.83 -7.43
N GLN A 158 1.34 16.17 -7.68
CA GLN A 158 0.23 15.88 -6.76
C GLN A 158 -0.15 14.40 -6.72
N ALA A 159 0.12 13.63 -7.79
CA ALA A 159 -0.13 12.19 -7.82
C ALA A 159 0.67 11.49 -8.94
N VAL A 160 0.81 10.17 -8.81
CA VAL A 160 1.27 9.29 -9.89
C VAL A 160 0.09 8.50 -10.43
N ILE A 161 -0.17 8.61 -11.74
CA ILE A 161 -1.19 7.82 -12.43
C ILE A 161 -0.53 6.61 -13.08
N ALA A 162 -0.93 5.41 -12.65
CA ALA A 162 -0.38 4.14 -13.12
C ALA A 162 -1.37 3.43 -14.03
N GLU A 163 -1.12 3.42 -15.33
CA GLU A 163 -1.88 2.56 -16.25
C GLU A 163 -1.38 1.12 -16.15
N THR A 164 -2.30 0.18 -15.92
CA THR A 164 -1.94 -1.20 -15.66
C THR A 164 -3.07 -2.17 -15.97
N SER A 165 -2.76 -3.30 -16.61
CA SER A 165 -3.75 -4.37 -16.82
C SER A 165 -3.67 -5.47 -15.74
N SER A 166 -2.46 -5.87 -15.34
CA SER A 166 -2.25 -6.88 -14.29
C SER A 166 -2.07 -6.30 -12.87
N GLY A 167 -1.87 -5.00 -12.75
CA GLY A 167 -1.55 -4.31 -11.49
C GLY A 167 -0.06 -4.12 -11.22
N ALA A 168 0.82 -4.77 -12.00
CA ALA A 168 2.27 -4.75 -11.76
C ALA A 168 2.88 -3.35 -11.72
N THR A 169 2.46 -2.43 -12.61
CA THR A 169 2.93 -1.04 -12.62
C THR A 169 2.62 -0.33 -11.29
N ALA A 170 1.37 -0.42 -10.83
CA ALA A 170 0.93 0.21 -9.60
C ALA A 170 1.64 -0.39 -8.38
N VAL A 171 1.79 -1.73 -8.33
CA VAL A 171 2.54 -2.43 -7.26
C VAL A 171 4.00 -2.00 -7.23
N ASN A 172 4.66 -1.91 -8.40
CA ASN A 172 6.06 -1.49 -8.49
C ASN A 172 6.25 -0.04 -8.01
N ILE A 173 5.34 0.87 -8.36
CA ILE A 173 5.33 2.25 -7.86
C ILE A 173 5.13 2.26 -6.33
N ALA A 174 4.13 1.54 -5.83
CA ALA A 174 3.81 1.44 -4.41
C ALA A 174 4.97 0.87 -3.57
N ALA A 175 5.78 -0.02 -4.13
CA ALA A 175 6.95 -0.61 -3.48
C ALA A 175 8.07 0.42 -3.15
N PHE A 176 8.04 1.60 -3.77
CA PHE A 176 8.92 2.72 -3.44
C PHE A 176 8.36 3.63 -2.35
N ARG A 177 7.13 3.38 -1.87
CA ARG A 177 6.45 4.11 -0.79
C ARG A 177 6.44 5.64 -1.02
N PRO A 178 5.94 6.11 -2.18
CA PRO A 178 5.84 7.54 -2.44
C PRO A 178 4.84 8.18 -1.46
N ASN A 179 5.16 9.36 -0.95
CA ASN A 179 4.26 10.13 -0.09
C ASN A 179 3.26 10.96 -0.93
N MET A 180 2.56 10.30 -1.84
CA MET A 180 1.52 10.90 -2.69
C MET A 180 0.56 9.80 -3.16
N PRO A 181 -0.67 10.16 -3.57
CA PRO A 181 -1.62 9.21 -4.12
C PRO A 181 -1.10 8.50 -5.37
N ILE A 182 -1.38 7.20 -5.46
CA ILE A 182 -1.23 6.40 -6.68
C ILE A 182 -2.63 6.16 -7.24
N ILE A 183 -2.88 6.68 -8.44
CA ILE A 183 -4.15 6.50 -9.15
C ILE A 183 -3.94 5.40 -10.19
N SER A 184 -4.45 4.21 -9.93
CA SER A 184 -4.33 3.10 -10.87
C SER A 184 -5.48 3.11 -11.87
N VAL A 185 -5.16 2.98 -13.16
CA VAL A 185 -6.14 2.87 -14.26
C VAL A 185 -6.02 1.49 -14.87
N THR A 186 -7.11 0.73 -14.86
CA THR A 186 -7.13 -0.67 -15.31
C THR A 186 -8.39 -1.00 -16.08
N ASP A 187 -8.30 -1.90 -17.05
CA ASP A 187 -9.44 -2.44 -17.79
C ASP A 187 -10.09 -3.64 -17.11
N ARG A 188 -9.53 -4.11 -16.00
CA ARG A 188 -9.99 -5.28 -15.26
C ARG A 188 -10.48 -4.91 -13.87
N GLN A 189 -11.75 -5.22 -13.60
CA GLN A 189 -12.36 -5.10 -12.27
C GLN A 189 -11.60 -5.90 -11.21
N GLU A 190 -11.17 -7.11 -11.54
CA GLU A 190 -10.41 -7.97 -10.63
C GLU A 190 -9.08 -7.32 -10.20
N THR A 191 -8.35 -6.71 -11.15
CA THR A 191 -7.12 -5.97 -10.86
C THR A 191 -7.39 -4.78 -9.93
N ALA A 192 -8.46 -4.02 -10.18
CA ALA A 192 -8.83 -2.88 -9.33
C ALA A 192 -9.14 -3.31 -7.88
N GLN A 193 -9.85 -4.42 -7.71
CA GLN A 193 -10.17 -4.99 -6.39
C GLN A 193 -8.90 -5.47 -5.67
N LYS A 194 -8.00 -6.14 -6.39
CA LYS A 194 -6.70 -6.58 -5.86
C LYS A 194 -5.84 -5.42 -5.36
N LEU A 195 -5.77 -4.34 -6.14
CA LEU A 195 -5.00 -3.14 -5.82
C LEU A 195 -5.61 -2.29 -4.70
N ALA A 196 -6.84 -2.55 -4.25
CA ALA A 196 -7.44 -1.82 -3.13
C ALA A 196 -6.69 -2.02 -1.80
N LEU A 197 -5.90 -3.09 -1.68
CA LEU A 197 -5.03 -3.36 -0.53
C LEU A 197 -3.58 -2.85 -0.74
N SER A 198 -3.28 -2.33 -1.93
CA SER A 198 -1.94 -1.83 -2.26
C SER A 198 -1.71 -0.46 -1.63
N TYR A 199 -0.51 -0.25 -1.09
CA TYR A 199 -0.11 1.02 -0.47
C TYR A 199 -0.48 2.23 -1.33
N ALA A 200 -1.12 3.23 -0.71
CA ALA A 200 -1.50 4.53 -1.29
C ALA A 200 -2.26 4.47 -2.63
N THR A 201 -2.84 3.32 -2.98
CA THR A 201 -3.41 3.09 -4.32
C THR A 201 -4.93 3.21 -4.31
N ARG A 202 -5.47 4.03 -5.23
CA ARG A 202 -6.90 4.04 -5.58
C ARG A 202 -7.06 3.63 -7.03
N SER A 203 -7.91 2.64 -7.28
CA SER A 203 -8.10 2.09 -8.63
C SER A 203 -9.37 2.61 -9.30
N TYR A 204 -9.27 2.85 -10.61
CA TYR A 204 -10.35 3.28 -11.48
C TYR A 204 -10.43 2.33 -12.67
N VAL A 205 -11.60 1.75 -12.90
CA VAL A 205 -11.83 0.85 -14.03
C VAL A 205 -12.21 1.67 -15.25
N ARG A 206 -11.40 1.56 -16.32
CA ARG A 206 -11.57 2.27 -17.60
C ARG A 206 -11.13 1.36 -18.75
N PRO A 207 -11.72 1.47 -19.95
CA PRO A 207 -11.24 0.74 -21.12
C PRO A 207 -9.75 0.99 -21.38
N SER A 208 -9.02 -0.03 -21.84
CA SER A 208 -7.62 0.12 -22.24
C SER A 208 -7.48 1.09 -23.41
N GLY A 209 -6.56 2.05 -23.32
CA GLY A 209 -6.27 3.00 -24.38
C GLY A 209 -5.28 4.07 -23.94
N PHE A 210 -4.46 4.56 -24.87
CA PHE A 210 -3.38 5.52 -24.57
C PHE A 210 -3.83 6.81 -23.89
N GLU A 211 -5.08 7.23 -24.10
CA GLU A 211 -5.64 8.44 -23.49
C GLU A 211 -6.38 8.17 -22.17
N SER A 212 -6.59 6.92 -21.76
CA SER A 212 -7.45 6.59 -20.62
C SER A 212 -6.95 7.20 -19.32
N ALA A 213 -5.64 7.11 -19.06
CA ALA A 213 -5.02 7.77 -17.91
C ALA A 213 -5.15 9.29 -17.93
N GLY A 214 -4.98 9.90 -19.12
CA GLY A 214 -5.10 11.35 -19.30
C GLY A 214 -6.52 11.86 -19.13
N LYS A 215 -7.52 11.19 -19.71
CA LYS A 215 -8.94 11.53 -19.57
C LYS A 215 -9.40 11.41 -18.12
N LEU A 216 -9.00 10.35 -17.42
CA LEU A 216 -9.30 10.21 -16.00
C LEU A 216 -8.69 11.35 -15.17
N ALA A 217 -7.48 11.80 -15.51
CA ALA A 217 -6.85 12.91 -14.81
C ALA A 217 -7.71 14.19 -14.90
N GLU A 218 -8.18 14.53 -16.11
CA GLU A 218 -9.09 15.66 -16.35
C GLU A 218 -10.43 15.48 -15.63
N GLU A 219 -11.02 14.27 -15.66
CA GLU A 219 -12.25 13.94 -14.92
C GLU A 219 -12.08 14.24 -13.42
N LEU A 220 -11.01 13.73 -12.80
CA LEU A 220 -10.74 13.93 -11.37
C LEU A 220 -10.48 15.39 -11.02
N LYS A 221 -9.81 16.14 -11.90
CA LYS A 221 -9.62 17.58 -11.76
C LYS A 221 -10.96 18.32 -11.76
N ASN A 222 -11.83 18.02 -12.72
CA ASN A 222 -13.17 18.60 -12.82
C ASN A 222 -14.10 18.21 -11.65
N GLU A 223 -13.91 17.03 -11.07
CA GLU A 223 -14.60 16.58 -9.84
C GLU A 223 -14.04 17.24 -8.56
N GLY A 224 -13.01 18.07 -8.66
CA GLY A 224 -12.41 18.78 -7.53
C GLY A 224 -11.44 17.95 -6.70
N TYR A 225 -11.03 16.76 -7.17
CA TYR A 225 -10.11 15.87 -6.43
C TYR A 225 -8.76 16.55 -6.11
N PHE A 226 -8.27 17.37 -7.04
CA PHE A 226 -7.00 18.09 -6.91
C PHE A 226 -7.16 19.58 -6.53
N GLY A 227 -8.39 20.04 -6.30
CA GLY A 227 -8.71 21.45 -6.12
C GLY A 227 -8.63 22.27 -7.42
N ASP A 228 -8.58 23.59 -7.31
CA ASP A 228 -8.72 24.52 -8.46
C ASP A 228 -7.37 24.86 -9.13
N GLU A 229 -6.26 24.77 -8.40
CA GLU A 229 -4.91 25.13 -8.88
C GLU A 229 -4.35 24.14 -9.93
N PRO A 230 -3.50 24.59 -10.88
CA PRO A 230 -2.85 23.71 -11.85
C PRO A 230 -2.20 22.49 -11.19
N THR A 231 -2.48 21.31 -11.74
CA THR A 231 -2.12 20.02 -11.18
C THR A 231 -1.05 19.34 -12.01
N THR A 232 0.13 19.16 -11.43
CA THR A 232 1.24 18.40 -12.03
C THR A 232 1.12 16.93 -11.66
N LEU A 233 1.12 16.06 -12.67
CA LEU A 233 0.93 14.62 -12.55
C LEU A 233 2.03 13.88 -13.28
N VAL A 234 2.43 12.72 -12.75
CA VAL A 234 3.32 11.78 -13.44
C VAL A 234 2.52 10.56 -13.88
N LEU A 235 2.41 10.36 -15.18
CA LEU A 235 1.74 9.21 -15.79
C LEU A 235 2.78 8.13 -16.12
N VAL A 236 2.49 6.90 -15.73
CA VAL A 236 3.33 5.72 -16.00
C VAL A 236 2.51 4.70 -16.75
N SER A 237 3.00 4.30 -17.92
CA SER A 237 2.28 3.38 -18.82
C SER A 237 3.23 2.47 -19.60
N GLY A 238 2.66 1.57 -20.39
CA GLY A 238 3.38 0.77 -21.37
C GLY A 238 2.93 1.08 -22.79
N HIS A 239 3.84 0.95 -23.77
CA HIS A 239 3.55 1.20 -25.18
C HIS A 239 2.47 0.30 -25.80
N SER A 240 2.06 -0.78 -25.14
CA SER A 240 0.99 -1.67 -25.58
C SER A 240 -0.13 -1.71 -24.53
N PRO A 241 -1.16 -0.84 -24.66
CA PRO A 241 -2.29 -0.81 -23.73
C PRO A 241 -2.94 -2.19 -23.58
N GLY A 242 -3.29 -2.57 -22.36
CA GLY A 242 -3.92 -3.86 -22.05
C GLY A 242 -2.97 -5.07 -22.01
N LYS A 243 -1.69 -4.93 -22.37
CA LYS A 243 -0.70 -6.03 -22.27
C LYS A 243 0.11 -5.94 -20.97
N PRO A 244 0.14 -7.00 -20.14
CA PRO A 244 1.01 -7.03 -18.96
C PRO A 244 2.50 -6.98 -19.30
N GLY A 245 3.31 -6.41 -18.40
CA GLY A 245 4.77 -6.49 -18.46
C GLY A 245 5.47 -5.56 -19.45
N THR A 246 4.75 -4.59 -20.03
CA THR A 246 5.30 -3.67 -21.05
C THR A 246 5.53 -2.25 -20.53
N THR A 247 5.63 -2.04 -19.21
CA THR A 247 5.83 -0.71 -18.60
C THR A 247 7.16 -0.11 -19.05
N ASN A 248 7.09 0.99 -19.81
CA ASN A 248 8.27 1.58 -20.45
C ASN A 248 8.16 3.09 -20.72
N ASN A 249 7.12 3.75 -20.23
CA ASN A 249 6.86 5.16 -20.52
C ASN A 249 6.58 5.95 -19.22
N ILE A 250 7.13 7.17 -19.16
CA ILE A 250 6.89 8.16 -18.10
C ILE A 250 6.56 9.48 -18.79
N GLN A 251 5.45 10.11 -18.40
CA GLN A 251 5.02 11.39 -18.92
C GLN A 251 4.69 12.34 -17.78
N VAL A 252 5.18 13.57 -17.84
CA VAL A 252 4.73 14.66 -16.98
C VAL A 252 3.58 15.37 -17.68
N ARG A 253 2.50 15.63 -16.94
CA ARG A 253 1.32 16.36 -17.45
C ARG A 253 0.91 17.42 -16.44
N VAL A 254 0.52 18.59 -16.94
CA VAL A 254 -0.09 19.66 -16.15
C VAL A 254 -1.53 19.84 -16.64
N ILE A 255 -2.49 19.81 -15.72
CA ILE A 255 -3.94 19.96 -15.98
C ILE A 255 -4.59 20.98 -15.06
#